data_AF-A0AA35UJA1-F1
#
_entry.id   AF-A0AA35UJA1-F1
#
_cell.length_a   1.000
_cell.length_b   1.000
_cell.length_c   1.000
_cell.angle_alpha   90.00
_cell.angle_beta   90.00
_cell.angle_gamma   90.00
#
_symmetry.space_group_name_H-M   'P 1'
#
loop_
_entity.id
_entity.type
_entity.pdbx_description
1 polymer ?
#
loop_
_entity_poly.entity_id
_entity_poly.type
_entity_poly.pdbx_seq_one_letter_code
_entity_poly.pdbx_strand_id
1 'polypeptide(L)'
;MTRLLSARWFRHPAFIVFIVGMSVPFAYAPLRVAPLFFIAYAVFFTHAWRAVSRPTQLFLLGWAFAFGQLLVGLYWIGHAFLVDAEQFLWALPFAVTLLPAGLALFAAGAVTLWGALCRRFSLDKNQLAAFLLLALMWSAGETARAHVLTGFPWNLPTMVFASWVYPSQWVALVGIHGLGLLALICAALLAYPGARARGIGVVLIVVVIGVGVVRVGVLAPDTRSNVISKANQLVLVQPNIDQKEKWDPARRADIIDALFDQTHRAIQNNPAARLIVWPEAALPLYLDESTTFAKRLAGLLPRDTSLLTGAIRRTIDANDTRYFNSVMLWSGDGQLLATRDKTHLVPFGEYLPFQRVLEAIGLRQLTQLRGGYTSGHDRTPITLPDGRRLNPLVCYEAIFPYRAAATPRPDMLVNVTNDGWFGTSAGPYQHLAQASLRAVEQGLPLVRVANTGVSALVDGFGRTVGQIGLAQSGVIVAELPPPLHPTTFARVGHGPYALIWLISVWVLCRRRYRNKLIPDPQ
;
A
#
# COMPACT_ATOMS: atom_id res chain seq x y z
N MET A 1 -33.84 5.56 17.37
CA MET A 1 -32.63 6.33 16.96
C MET A 1 -32.92 7.60 16.14
N THR A 2 -34.14 7.86 15.67
CA THR A 2 -34.47 9.01 14.80
C THR A 2 -34.76 10.34 15.50
N ARG A 3 -34.85 10.38 16.85
CA ARG A 3 -35.14 11.61 17.62
C ARG A 3 -33.95 12.21 18.38
N LEU A 4 -32.76 11.59 18.36
CA LEU A 4 -31.59 12.04 19.14
C LEU A 4 -30.58 12.89 18.35
N LEU A 5 -30.70 12.99 17.03
CA LEU A 5 -29.87 13.88 16.22
C LEU A 5 -30.53 15.26 16.15
N SER A 6 -30.20 16.10 17.12
CA SER A 6 -30.70 17.48 17.21
C SER A 6 -30.42 18.29 15.93
N ALA A 7 -31.24 19.31 15.66
CA ALA A 7 -31.08 20.23 14.53
C ALA A 7 -29.69 20.89 14.45
N ARG A 8 -28.90 20.87 15.53
CA ARG A 8 -27.53 21.40 15.60
C ARG A 8 -26.54 20.58 14.76
N TRP A 9 -26.71 19.26 14.65
CA TRP A 9 -25.86 18.39 13.81
C TRP A 9 -25.96 18.70 12.31
N PHE A 10 -26.91 19.53 11.89
CA PHE A 10 -27.08 19.86 10.47
C PHE A 10 -26.74 21.31 10.12
N ARG A 11 -26.37 22.13 11.11
CA ARG A 11 -26.00 23.54 10.89
C ARG A 11 -24.64 23.69 10.21
N HIS A 12 -23.67 22.84 10.55
CA HIS A 12 -22.31 22.87 9.99
C HIS A 12 -21.90 21.51 9.43
N PRO A 13 -22.54 21.05 8.33
CA PRO A 13 -22.37 19.68 7.85
C PRO A 13 -20.95 19.40 7.36
N ALA A 14 -20.26 20.39 6.77
CA ALA A 14 -18.87 20.27 6.34
C ALA A 14 -17.90 20.03 7.51
N PHE A 15 -18.08 20.77 8.61
CA PHE A 15 -17.27 20.59 9.82
C PHE A 15 -17.48 19.21 10.45
N ILE A 16 -18.73 18.75 10.50
CA ILE A 16 -19.04 17.42 11.07
C ILE A 16 -18.43 16.30 10.25
N VAL A 17 -18.59 16.33 8.91
CA VAL A 17 -17.98 15.29 8.08
C VAL A 17 -16.45 15.37 8.07
N PHE A 18 -15.86 16.55 8.26
CA PHE A 18 -14.42 16.70 8.47
C PHE A 18 -13.96 15.96 9.74
N ILE A 19 -14.56 16.25 10.90
CA ILE A 19 -14.21 15.60 12.18
C ILE A 19 -14.43 14.09 12.10
N VAL A 20 -15.52 13.66 11.47
CA VAL A 20 -15.81 12.24 11.32
C VAL A 20 -14.85 11.58 10.33
N GLY A 21 -14.45 12.27 9.26
CA GLY A 21 -13.39 11.83 8.35
C GLY A 21 -12.06 11.60 9.08
N MET A 22 -11.68 12.49 10.01
CA MET A 22 -10.49 12.33 10.85
C MET A 22 -10.49 11.04 11.68
N SER A 23 -11.66 10.43 11.93
CA SER A 23 -11.74 9.17 12.68
C SER A 23 -11.46 7.92 11.84
N VAL A 24 -11.56 8.02 10.51
CA VAL A 24 -11.41 6.87 9.59
C VAL A 24 -10.04 6.18 9.73
N PRO A 25 -8.90 6.89 9.81
CA PRO A 25 -7.59 6.24 9.91
C PRO A 25 -7.38 5.37 11.15
N PHE A 26 -8.16 5.58 12.22
CA PHE A 26 -8.12 4.71 13.40
C PHE A 26 -8.64 3.29 13.11
N ALA A 27 -9.39 3.12 12.01
CA ALA A 27 -9.79 1.80 11.52
C ALA A 27 -8.64 1.05 10.81
N TYR A 28 -7.55 1.73 10.47
CA TYR A 28 -6.39 1.17 9.80
C TYR A 28 -5.30 0.76 10.79
N ALA A 29 -4.23 0.13 10.30
CA ALA A 29 -3.06 -0.12 11.13
C ALA A 29 -2.48 1.20 11.67
N PRO A 30 -1.97 1.23 12.92
CA PRO A 30 -1.85 0.10 13.85
C PRO A 30 -3.11 -0.17 14.70
N LEU A 31 -4.07 0.75 14.76
CA LEU A 31 -5.17 0.73 15.75
C LEU A 31 -6.33 -0.22 15.41
N ARG A 32 -6.63 -0.40 14.11
CA ARG A 32 -7.55 -1.43 13.59
C ARG A 32 -8.98 -1.38 14.16
N VAL A 33 -9.46 -0.20 14.56
CA VAL A 33 -10.82 -0.02 15.11
C VAL A 33 -11.86 0.05 13.98
N ALA A 34 -12.14 -1.10 13.34
CA ALA A 34 -12.98 -1.21 12.15
C ALA A 34 -14.38 -0.54 12.24
N PRO A 35 -15.10 -0.54 13.39
CA PRO A 35 -16.40 0.13 13.49
C PRO A 35 -16.36 1.63 13.16
N LEU A 36 -15.24 2.33 13.42
CA LEU A 36 -15.12 3.76 13.11
C LEU A 36 -15.23 4.05 11.62
N PHE A 37 -14.73 3.15 10.76
CA PHE A 37 -14.91 3.27 9.31
C PHE A 37 -16.40 3.28 8.94
N PHE A 38 -17.18 2.31 9.40
CA PHE A 38 -18.59 2.19 9.03
C PHE A 38 -19.44 3.33 9.61
N ILE A 39 -19.18 3.74 10.85
CA ILE A 39 -19.85 4.91 11.45
C ILE A 39 -19.52 6.16 10.65
N ALA A 40 -18.25 6.37 10.31
CA ALA A 40 -17.82 7.58 9.63
C ALA A 40 -18.44 7.74 8.24
N TYR A 41 -18.37 6.68 7.44
CA TYR A 41 -18.98 6.65 6.12
C TYR A 41 -20.52 6.72 6.21
N ALA A 42 -21.15 6.14 7.23
CA ALA A 42 -22.60 6.25 7.39
C ALA A 42 -23.08 7.68 7.68
N VAL A 43 -22.35 8.41 8.53
CA VAL A 43 -22.59 9.85 8.76
C VAL A 43 -22.39 10.60 7.44
N PHE A 44 -21.26 10.40 6.76
CA PHE A 44 -20.98 11.07 5.48
C PHE A 44 -22.07 10.83 4.43
N PHE A 45 -22.51 9.58 4.24
CA PHE A 45 -23.53 9.20 3.25
C PHE A 45 -24.87 9.88 3.55
N THR A 46 -25.22 9.96 4.83
CA THR A 46 -26.44 10.63 5.29
C THR A 46 -26.40 12.14 5.02
N HIS A 47 -25.25 12.78 5.24
CA HIS A 47 -25.05 14.21 4.96
C HIS A 47 -25.04 14.50 3.46
N ALA A 48 -24.35 13.67 2.65
CA ALA A 48 -24.34 13.79 1.20
C ALA A 48 -25.76 13.67 0.61
N TRP A 49 -26.56 12.72 1.08
CA TRP A 49 -27.96 12.56 0.67
C TRP A 49 -28.81 13.80 0.92
N ARG A 50 -28.73 14.40 2.12
CA ARG A 50 -29.45 15.64 2.44
C ARG A 50 -29.05 16.82 1.57
N ALA A 51 -27.85 16.77 0.98
CA ALA A 51 -27.30 17.79 0.10
C ALA A 51 -27.36 17.39 -1.39
N VAL A 52 -28.04 16.30 -1.77
CA VAL A 52 -28.01 15.73 -3.14
C VAL A 52 -28.37 16.75 -4.24
N SER A 53 -29.23 17.72 -3.93
CA SER A 53 -29.65 18.79 -4.83
C SER A 53 -28.74 20.04 -4.83
N ARG A 54 -27.66 20.06 -4.03
CA ARG A 54 -26.78 21.22 -3.83
C ARG A 54 -25.33 20.90 -4.23
N PRO A 55 -24.95 21.08 -5.51
CA PRO A 55 -23.64 20.68 -6.04
C PRO A 55 -22.44 21.26 -5.26
N THR A 56 -22.48 22.56 -4.93
CA THR A 56 -21.40 23.22 -4.17
C THR A 56 -21.25 22.61 -2.77
N GLN A 57 -22.36 22.26 -2.13
CA GLN A 57 -22.35 21.61 -0.83
C GLN A 57 -21.79 20.19 -0.94
N LEU A 58 -22.14 19.44 -1.99
CA LEU A 58 -21.60 18.10 -2.24
C LEU A 58 -20.09 18.11 -2.46
N PHE A 59 -19.59 19.07 -3.24
CA PHE A 59 -18.16 19.28 -3.42
C PHE A 59 -17.48 19.51 -2.07
N LEU A 60 -17.98 20.46 -1.27
CA LEU A 60 -17.41 20.77 0.03
C LEU A 60 -17.49 19.59 1.01
N LEU A 61 -18.59 18.82 1.02
CA LEU A 61 -18.72 17.65 1.88
C LEU A 61 -17.73 16.53 1.49
N GLY A 62 -17.63 16.23 0.19
CA GLY A 62 -16.68 15.23 -0.31
C GLY A 62 -15.24 15.63 -0.01
N TRP A 63 -14.90 16.90 -0.25
CA TRP A 63 -13.59 17.46 0.07
C TRP A 63 -13.31 17.42 1.57
N ALA A 64 -14.21 17.94 2.42
CA ALA A 64 -13.98 18.06 3.86
C ALA A 64 -13.84 16.70 4.55
N PHE A 65 -14.66 15.72 4.18
CA PHE A 65 -14.55 14.36 4.71
C PHE A 65 -13.23 13.70 4.31
N ALA A 66 -12.89 13.73 3.02
CA ALA A 66 -11.64 13.13 2.54
C ALA A 66 -10.41 13.86 3.08
N PHE A 67 -10.47 15.19 3.21
CA PHE A 67 -9.41 15.98 3.81
C PHE A 67 -9.17 15.59 5.26
N GLY A 68 -10.23 15.47 6.07
CA GLY A 68 -10.10 14.99 7.46
C GLY A 68 -9.48 13.60 7.54
N GLN A 69 -9.95 12.66 6.70
CA GLN A 69 -9.40 11.31 6.61
C GLN A 69 -7.92 11.31 6.22
N LEU A 70 -7.54 12.06 5.17
CA LEU A 70 -6.18 12.05 4.65
C LEU A 70 -5.22 12.84 5.53
N LEU A 71 -5.68 13.91 6.18
CA LEU A 71 -4.88 14.71 7.11
C LEU A 71 -4.39 13.85 8.28
N VAL A 72 -5.31 13.12 8.93
CA VAL A 72 -4.94 12.19 10.02
C VAL A 72 -4.30 10.92 9.47
N GLY A 73 -4.70 10.47 8.28
CA GLY A 73 -4.19 9.22 7.71
C GLY A 73 -2.77 9.33 7.15
N LEU A 74 -2.29 10.54 6.88
CA LEU A 74 -1.01 10.82 6.23
C LEU A 74 -0.10 11.74 7.06
N TYR A 75 -0.46 12.06 8.31
CA TYR A 75 0.35 12.93 9.18
C TYR A 75 1.83 12.47 9.25
N TRP A 76 2.05 11.16 9.18
CA TRP A 76 3.37 10.54 9.25
C TRP A 76 4.29 10.92 8.10
N ILE A 77 3.78 11.45 6.98
CA ILE A 77 4.60 12.00 5.89
C ILE A 77 5.49 13.14 6.41
N GLY A 78 5.05 13.85 7.46
CA GLY A 78 5.85 14.88 8.11
C GLY A 78 7.20 14.37 8.64
N HIS A 79 7.31 13.08 9.01
CA HIS A 79 8.57 12.53 9.49
C HIS A 79 9.69 12.55 8.44
N ALA A 80 9.36 12.47 7.15
CA ALA A 80 10.36 12.51 6.08
C ALA A 80 11.10 13.84 6.05
N PHE A 81 10.43 14.93 6.43
CA PHE A 81 10.99 16.29 6.52
C PHE A 81 11.81 16.52 7.80
N LEU A 82 11.71 15.61 8.79
CA LEU A 82 12.47 15.68 10.04
C LEU A 82 13.80 14.93 9.98
N VAL A 83 14.04 14.16 8.90
CA VAL A 83 15.33 13.49 8.65
C VAL A 83 16.44 14.53 8.47
N ASP A 84 16.19 15.51 7.61
CA ASP A 84 17.08 16.64 7.34
C ASP A 84 16.32 17.95 7.61
N ALA A 85 16.06 18.19 8.90
CA ALA A 85 15.19 19.26 9.36
C ALA A 85 15.77 20.66 9.06
N GLU A 86 17.09 20.81 9.08
CA GLU A 86 17.76 22.08 8.76
C GLU A 86 17.40 22.55 7.35
N GLN A 87 17.32 21.62 6.39
CA GLN A 87 16.99 21.95 5.01
C GLN A 87 15.48 22.00 4.74
N PHE A 88 14.67 21.12 5.35
CA PHE A 88 13.31 20.85 4.88
C PHE A 88 12.18 21.11 5.88
N LEU A 89 12.46 21.50 7.13
CA LEU A 89 11.41 21.69 8.15
C LEU A 89 10.35 22.73 7.74
N TRP A 90 10.73 23.77 7.02
CA TRP A 90 9.81 24.80 6.51
C TRP A 90 8.72 24.24 5.59
N ALA A 91 8.99 23.15 4.86
CA ALA A 91 8.08 22.54 3.91
C ALA A 91 7.06 21.61 4.59
N LEU A 92 7.36 21.14 5.81
CA LEU A 92 6.53 20.20 6.57
C LEU A 92 5.06 20.63 6.68
N PRO A 93 4.71 21.84 7.19
CA PRO A 93 3.30 22.23 7.35
C PRO A 93 2.53 22.23 6.02
N PHE A 94 3.20 22.59 4.92
CA PHE A 94 2.59 22.57 3.59
C PHE A 94 2.42 21.15 3.08
N ALA A 95 3.42 20.29 3.24
CA ALA A 95 3.34 18.89 2.82
C ALA A 95 2.23 18.14 3.54
N VAL A 96 2.09 18.29 4.86
CA VAL A 96 1.07 17.58 5.65
C VAL A 96 -0.34 18.15 5.47
N THR A 97 -0.52 19.33 4.88
CA THR A 97 -1.84 19.95 4.67
C THR A 97 -2.24 20.00 3.19
N LEU A 98 -1.39 20.54 2.31
CA LEU A 98 -1.71 20.72 0.89
C LEU A 98 -1.80 19.40 0.13
N LEU A 99 -0.97 18.40 0.47
CA LEU A 99 -1.06 17.09 -0.16
C LEU A 99 -2.41 16.40 0.15
N PRO A 100 -2.84 16.24 1.42
CA PRO A 100 -4.19 15.77 1.73
C PRO A 100 -5.30 16.62 1.08
N ALA A 101 -5.16 17.95 1.07
CA ALA A 101 -6.15 18.86 0.47
C ALA A 101 -6.30 18.65 -1.04
N GLY A 102 -5.18 18.46 -1.76
CA GLY A 102 -5.18 18.16 -3.19
C GLY A 102 -5.75 16.77 -3.49
N LEU A 103 -5.35 15.76 -2.71
CA LEU A 103 -5.88 14.40 -2.84
C LEU A 103 -7.40 14.32 -2.53
N ALA A 104 -7.91 15.17 -1.63
CA ALA A 104 -9.34 15.25 -1.33
C ALA A 104 -10.20 15.75 -2.50
N LEU A 105 -9.61 16.37 -3.52
CA LEU A 105 -10.33 16.80 -4.73
C LEU A 105 -10.91 15.62 -5.52
N PHE A 106 -10.27 14.44 -5.47
CA PHE A 106 -10.82 13.24 -6.11
C PHE A 106 -12.17 12.83 -5.49
N ALA A 107 -12.28 12.89 -4.16
CA ALA A 107 -13.53 12.64 -3.46
C ALA A 107 -14.56 13.75 -3.71
N ALA A 108 -14.14 15.01 -3.71
CA ALA A 108 -15.00 16.15 -4.03
C ALA A 108 -15.64 16.01 -5.42
N GLY A 109 -14.83 15.65 -6.42
CA GLY A 109 -15.29 15.37 -7.79
C GLY A 109 -16.25 14.18 -7.86
N ALA A 110 -15.89 13.07 -7.22
CA ALA A 110 -16.72 11.86 -7.17
C ALA A 110 -18.11 12.12 -6.58
N VAL A 111 -18.19 12.85 -5.46
CA VAL A 111 -19.44 13.14 -4.75
C VAL A 111 -20.28 14.18 -5.52
N THR A 112 -19.63 15.12 -6.20
CA THR A 112 -20.33 16.08 -7.07
C THR A 112 -20.94 15.38 -8.29
N LEU A 113 -20.17 14.49 -8.94
CA LEU A 113 -20.63 13.68 -10.05
C LEU A 113 -21.77 12.75 -9.62
N TRP A 114 -21.66 12.12 -8.45
CA TRP A 114 -22.74 11.35 -7.85
C TRP A 114 -24.04 12.15 -7.77
N GLY A 115 -24.01 13.37 -7.24
CA GLY A 115 -25.20 14.22 -7.16
C GLY A 115 -25.78 14.56 -8.54
N ALA A 116 -24.93 14.81 -9.53
CA ALA A 116 -25.35 15.04 -10.91
C ALA A 116 -26.03 13.80 -11.51
N LEU A 117 -25.48 12.60 -11.28
CA LEU A 117 -26.07 11.33 -11.73
C LEU A 117 -27.40 11.05 -11.02
N CYS A 118 -27.50 11.32 -9.72
CA CYS A 118 -28.77 11.19 -8.99
C CYS A 118 -29.89 12.02 -9.62
N ARG A 119 -29.61 13.28 -10.00
CA ARG A 119 -30.58 14.13 -10.72
C ARG A 119 -30.86 13.61 -12.12
N ARG A 120 -29.82 13.24 -12.86
CA ARG A 120 -29.90 12.79 -14.26
C ARG A 120 -30.67 11.46 -14.42
N PHE A 121 -30.68 10.61 -13.40
CA PHE A 121 -31.36 9.31 -13.40
C PHE A 121 -32.58 9.26 -12.45
N SER A 122 -33.02 10.41 -11.92
CA SER A 122 -34.18 10.52 -11.02
C SER A 122 -34.14 9.51 -9.86
N LEU A 123 -32.98 9.47 -9.19
CA LEU A 123 -32.73 8.62 -8.02
C LEU A 123 -33.18 9.27 -6.70
N ASP A 124 -33.71 10.49 -6.76
CA ASP A 124 -34.33 11.22 -5.66
C ASP A 124 -35.47 10.41 -4.98
N LYS A 125 -36.24 9.65 -5.78
CA LYS A 125 -37.29 8.74 -5.27
C LYS A 125 -36.76 7.39 -4.76
N ASN A 126 -35.46 7.07 -4.91
CA ASN A 126 -34.87 5.80 -4.49
C ASN A 126 -33.53 6.01 -3.78
N GLN A 127 -33.64 6.35 -2.50
CA GLN A 127 -32.50 6.63 -1.63
C GLN A 127 -31.50 5.47 -1.54
N LEU A 128 -31.96 4.21 -1.53
CA LEU A 128 -31.03 3.06 -1.46
C LEU A 128 -30.14 2.99 -2.70
N ALA A 129 -30.72 3.14 -3.90
CA ALA A 129 -29.96 3.18 -5.14
C ALA A 129 -28.98 4.37 -5.16
N ALA A 130 -29.37 5.52 -4.63
CA ALA A 130 -28.48 6.66 -4.50
C ALA A 130 -27.30 6.38 -3.55
N PHE A 131 -27.51 5.69 -2.42
CA PHE A 131 -26.44 5.35 -1.47
C PHE A 131 -25.45 4.35 -2.09
N LEU A 132 -25.95 3.34 -2.80
CA LEU A 132 -25.10 2.39 -3.53
C LEU A 132 -24.32 3.07 -4.65
N LEU A 133 -24.94 4.01 -5.37
CA LEU A 133 -24.25 4.81 -6.37
C LEU A 133 -23.18 5.71 -5.73
N LEU A 134 -23.38 6.20 -4.51
CA LEU A 134 -22.37 6.99 -3.79
C LEU A 134 -21.15 6.14 -3.46
N ALA A 135 -21.34 4.92 -2.95
CA ALA A 135 -20.26 3.96 -2.74
C ALA A 135 -19.47 3.68 -4.02
N LEU A 136 -20.19 3.51 -5.14
CA LEU A 136 -19.59 3.28 -6.44
C LEU A 136 -18.77 4.50 -6.92
N MET A 137 -19.34 5.71 -6.85
CA MET A 137 -18.64 6.94 -7.25
C MET A 137 -17.45 7.23 -6.36
N TRP A 138 -17.55 7.01 -5.04
CA TRP A 138 -16.42 7.11 -4.13
C TRP A 138 -15.30 6.17 -4.57
N SER A 139 -15.61 4.90 -4.84
CA SER A 139 -14.65 3.93 -5.35
C SER A 139 -13.98 4.37 -6.66
N ALA A 140 -14.71 5.02 -7.57
CA ALA A 140 -14.11 5.61 -8.78
C ALA A 140 -13.13 6.74 -8.47
N GLY A 141 -13.48 7.65 -7.55
CA GLY A 141 -12.59 8.70 -7.08
C GLY A 141 -11.29 8.12 -6.50
N GLU A 142 -11.40 7.06 -5.71
CA GLU A 142 -10.26 6.34 -5.14
C GLU A 142 -9.42 5.61 -6.19
N THR A 143 -10.05 4.98 -7.18
CA THR A 143 -9.34 4.39 -8.32
C THR A 143 -8.63 5.46 -9.13
N ALA A 144 -9.25 6.61 -9.39
CA ALA A 144 -8.60 7.72 -10.09
C ALA A 144 -7.39 8.25 -9.30
N ARG A 145 -7.53 8.45 -7.99
CA ARG A 145 -6.44 8.86 -7.09
C ARG A 145 -5.28 7.87 -7.07
N ALA A 146 -5.57 6.58 -7.23
CA ALA A 146 -4.55 5.53 -7.30
C ALA A 146 -3.75 5.48 -8.61
N HIS A 147 -4.14 6.24 -9.66
CA HIS A 147 -3.50 6.17 -10.99
C HIS A 147 -3.09 7.54 -11.57
N VAL A 148 -3.82 8.61 -11.28
CA VAL A 148 -3.54 9.95 -11.81
C VAL A 148 -2.26 10.53 -11.19
N LEU A 149 -1.42 11.20 -12.00
CA LEU A 149 -0.15 11.82 -11.57
C LEU A 149 0.78 10.84 -10.82
N THR A 150 1.04 9.67 -11.41
CA THR A 150 1.73 8.48 -10.84
C THR A 150 0.93 7.67 -9.83
N GLY A 151 -0.07 8.29 -9.18
CA GLY A 151 -1.02 7.59 -8.31
C GLY A 151 -0.55 7.47 -6.87
N PHE A 152 -1.53 7.50 -5.96
CA PHE A 152 -1.31 7.40 -4.52
C PHE A 152 -2.39 6.52 -3.87
N PRO A 153 -2.28 5.17 -3.92
CA PRO A 153 -3.28 4.24 -3.39
C PRO A 153 -3.23 4.07 -1.85
N TRP A 154 -2.84 5.10 -1.10
CA TRP A 154 -2.82 5.06 0.37
C TRP A 154 -4.15 5.50 0.98
N ASN A 155 -4.52 5.04 2.17
CA ASN A 155 -5.77 5.37 2.86
C ASN A 155 -7.04 4.97 2.06
N LEU A 156 -6.94 3.97 1.18
CA LEU A 156 -8.10 3.43 0.47
C LEU A 156 -9.10 2.80 1.46
N PRO A 157 -10.41 2.78 1.14
CA PRO A 157 -11.43 2.10 1.96
C PRO A 157 -11.08 0.65 2.32
N THR A 158 -10.36 -0.05 1.45
CA THR A 158 -9.84 -1.40 1.65
C THR A 158 -9.00 -1.56 2.90
N MET A 159 -8.35 -0.49 3.38
CA MET A 159 -7.45 -0.54 4.52
C MET A 159 -8.16 -0.93 5.83
N VAL A 160 -9.49 -0.77 5.92
CA VAL A 160 -10.27 -1.29 7.06
C VAL A 160 -10.14 -2.81 7.23
N PHE A 161 -9.88 -3.52 6.13
CA PHE A 161 -9.72 -4.97 6.11
C PHE A 161 -8.27 -5.42 5.91
N ALA A 162 -7.35 -4.52 5.57
CA ALA A 162 -5.98 -4.87 5.15
C ALA A 162 -5.17 -5.60 6.23
N SER A 163 -5.39 -5.28 7.51
CA SER A 163 -4.71 -5.92 8.63
C SER A 163 -5.39 -7.19 9.15
N TRP A 164 -6.51 -7.58 8.55
CA TRP A 164 -7.33 -8.69 9.02
C TRP A 164 -7.31 -9.81 7.98
N VAL A 165 -6.72 -10.95 8.35
CA VAL A 165 -6.51 -12.10 7.45
C VAL A 165 -7.80 -12.52 6.76
N TYR A 166 -8.91 -12.69 7.49
CA TYR A 166 -10.14 -13.22 6.90
C TYR A 166 -10.83 -12.28 5.89
N PRO A 167 -11.20 -11.03 6.24
CA PRO A 167 -11.84 -10.16 5.27
C PRO A 167 -10.91 -9.74 4.12
N SER A 168 -9.58 -9.75 4.32
CA SER A 168 -8.63 -9.43 3.24
C SER A 168 -8.65 -10.45 2.10
N GLN A 169 -9.11 -11.69 2.34
CA GLN A 169 -9.10 -12.76 1.33
C GLN A 169 -9.82 -12.41 0.02
N TRP A 170 -10.76 -11.47 0.06
CA TRP A 170 -11.49 -10.99 -1.11
C TRP A 170 -10.60 -10.30 -2.14
N VAL A 171 -9.44 -9.77 -1.76
CA VAL A 171 -8.51 -9.19 -2.75
C VAL A 171 -7.99 -10.22 -3.75
N ALA A 172 -7.95 -11.52 -3.38
CA ALA A 172 -7.64 -12.61 -4.30
C ALA A 172 -8.67 -12.78 -5.44
N LEU A 173 -9.86 -12.19 -5.28
CA LEU A 173 -10.94 -12.21 -6.28
C LEU A 173 -11.09 -10.88 -7.00
N VAL A 174 -11.23 -9.79 -6.26
CA VAL A 174 -11.63 -8.48 -6.82
C VAL A 174 -10.55 -7.39 -6.71
N GLY A 175 -9.39 -7.73 -6.14
CA GLY A 175 -8.30 -6.80 -5.86
C GLY A 175 -8.66 -5.74 -4.80
N ILE A 176 -7.71 -4.85 -4.51
CA ILE A 176 -7.94 -3.80 -3.51
C ILE A 176 -9.14 -2.91 -3.81
N HIS A 177 -9.34 -2.44 -5.05
CA HIS A 177 -10.45 -1.54 -5.37
C HIS A 177 -11.81 -2.22 -5.19
N GLY A 178 -11.94 -3.50 -5.54
CA GLY A 178 -13.17 -4.24 -5.34
C GLY A 178 -13.48 -4.49 -3.86
N LEU A 179 -12.48 -4.81 -3.04
CA LEU A 179 -12.68 -4.94 -1.59
C LEU A 179 -13.02 -3.60 -0.93
N GLY A 180 -12.42 -2.51 -1.42
CA GLY A 180 -12.77 -1.15 -0.99
C GLY A 180 -14.22 -0.80 -1.33
N LEU A 181 -14.67 -1.11 -2.55
CA LEU A 181 -16.06 -0.95 -2.96
C LEU A 181 -17.00 -1.78 -2.07
N LEU A 182 -16.62 -3.02 -1.73
CA LEU A 182 -17.41 -3.87 -0.85
C LEU A 182 -17.56 -3.27 0.56
N ALA A 183 -16.49 -2.71 1.11
CA ALA A 183 -16.53 -1.98 2.38
C ALA A 183 -17.48 -0.78 2.32
N LEU A 184 -17.44 -0.02 1.22
CA LEU A 184 -18.33 1.12 1.01
C LEU A 184 -19.79 0.71 0.81
N ILE A 185 -20.06 -0.41 0.14
CA ILE A 185 -21.42 -0.97 0.00
C ILE A 185 -21.97 -1.35 1.37
N CYS A 186 -21.18 -2.02 2.22
CA CYS A 186 -21.57 -2.30 3.59
C CYS A 186 -21.91 -1.02 4.36
N ALA A 187 -21.06 0.02 4.27
CA ALA A 187 -21.33 1.32 4.88
C ALA A 187 -22.61 1.98 4.33
N ALA A 188 -22.84 1.90 3.02
CA ALA A 188 -24.04 2.40 2.36
C ALA A 188 -25.32 1.74 2.90
N LEU A 189 -25.30 0.42 3.04
CA LEU A 189 -26.42 -0.36 3.55
C LEU A 189 -26.70 -0.07 5.03
N LEU A 190 -25.65 0.11 5.83
CA LEU A 190 -25.76 0.48 7.25
C LEU A 190 -26.27 1.91 7.44
N ALA A 191 -25.90 2.83 6.56
CA ALA A 191 -26.35 4.22 6.57
C ALA A 191 -27.84 4.36 6.20
N TYR A 192 -28.38 3.42 5.43
CA TYR A 192 -29.76 3.49 4.96
C TYR A 192 -30.78 3.32 6.13
N PRO A 193 -31.85 4.12 6.18
CA PRO A 193 -32.81 4.10 7.30
C PRO A 193 -33.67 2.82 7.40
N GLY A 194 -33.78 2.02 6.34
CA GLY A 194 -34.56 0.77 6.36
C GLY A 194 -33.84 -0.40 7.05
N ALA A 195 -34.51 -1.04 8.01
CA ALA A 195 -33.95 -2.13 8.82
C ALA A 195 -33.48 -3.33 7.98
N ARG A 196 -34.21 -3.68 6.91
CA ARG A 196 -33.84 -4.77 6.00
C ARG A 196 -32.48 -4.52 5.34
N ALA A 197 -32.22 -3.30 4.84
CA ALA A 197 -30.94 -3.00 4.20
C ALA A 197 -29.79 -3.03 5.21
N ARG A 198 -29.99 -2.50 6.42
CA ARG A 198 -28.98 -2.60 7.50
C ARG A 198 -28.68 -4.05 7.84
N GLY A 199 -29.70 -4.90 7.93
CA GLY A 199 -29.54 -6.34 8.12
C GLY A 199 -28.69 -6.97 7.00
N ILE A 200 -28.97 -6.63 5.74
CA ILE A 200 -28.16 -7.08 4.59
C ILE A 200 -26.71 -6.57 4.72
N GLY A 201 -26.48 -5.33 5.15
CA GLY A 201 -25.14 -4.78 5.37
C GLY A 201 -24.35 -5.56 6.43
N VAL A 202 -24.98 -5.89 7.56
CA VAL A 202 -24.37 -6.74 8.61
C VAL A 202 -24.09 -8.15 8.08
N VAL A 203 -25.07 -8.77 7.42
CA VAL A 203 -24.90 -10.10 6.82
C VAL A 203 -23.76 -10.10 5.81
N LEU A 204 -23.62 -9.06 5.00
CA LEU A 204 -22.55 -8.94 4.01
C LEU A 204 -21.16 -8.87 4.68
N ILE A 205 -21.02 -8.13 5.79
CA ILE A 205 -19.79 -8.13 6.59
C ILE A 205 -19.49 -9.54 7.13
N VAL A 206 -20.50 -10.22 7.68
CA VAL A 206 -20.35 -11.60 8.18
C VAL A 206 -19.97 -12.56 7.05
N VAL A 207 -20.56 -12.44 5.88
CA VAL A 207 -20.22 -13.24 4.69
C VAL A 207 -18.79 -12.95 4.24
N VAL A 208 -18.37 -11.69 4.24
CA VAL A 208 -17.01 -11.30 3.87
C VAL A 208 -15.98 -12.00 4.77
N ILE A 209 -16.23 -11.96 6.08
CA ILE A 209 -15.37 -12.62 7.08
C ILE A 209 -15.47 -14.14 6.94
N GLY A 210 -16.68 -14.71 6.86
CA GLY A 210 -16.94 -16.14 6.82
C GLY A 210 -16.34 -16.83 5.60
N VAL A 211 -16.46 -16.24 4.41
CA VAL A 211 -15.79 -16.74 3.20
C VAL A 211 -14.28 -16.74 3.38
N GLY A 212 -13.73 -15.71 4.03
CA GLY A 212 -12.31 -15.65 4.38
C GLY A 212 -11.88 -16.76 5.34
N VAL A 213 -12.67 -17.01 6.40
CA VAL A 213 -12.44 -18.10 7.36
C VAL A 213 -12.45 -19.45 6.65
N VAL A 214 -13.44 -19.71 5.79
CA VAL A 214 -13.51 -20.96 5.02
C VAL A 214 -12.34 -21.09 4.06
N ARG A 215 -12.00 -20.03 3.30
CA ARG A 215 -10.88 -20.05 2.35
C ARG A 215 -9.57 -20.40 3.06
N VAL A 216 -9.27 -19.73 4.17
CA VAL A 216 -8.03 -19.97 4.92
C VAL A 216 -8.08 -21.33 5.61
N GLY A 217 -9.18 -21.68 6.27
CA GLY A 217 -9.29 -22.95 7.00
C GLY A 217 -9.26 -24.19 6.12
N VAL A 218 -9.72 -24.10 4.87
CA VAL A 218 -9.77 -25.24 3.93
C VAL A 218 -8.51 -25.31 3.06
N LEU A 219 -7.99 -24.17 2.59
CA LEU A 219 -6.94 -24.14 1.57
C LEU A 219 -5.54 -23.83 2.12
N ALA A 220 -5.44 -23.27 3.33
CA ALA A 220 -4.14 -22.89 3.86
C ALA A 220 -3.40 -24.10 4.41
N PRO A 221 -2.15 -24.32 4.01
CA PRO A 221 -1.35 -25.39 4.59
C PRO A 221 -1.13 -25.11 6.07
N ASP A 222 -1.01 -26.18 6.86
CA ASP A 222 -0.65 -26.07 8.27
C ASP A 222 0.81 -25.63 8.38
N THR A 223 1.00 -24.36 8.68
CA THR A 223 2.32 -23.75 8.87
C THR A 223 2.92 -24.07 10.24
N ARG A 224 2.26 -24.90 11.07
CA ARG A 224 2.78 -25.36 12.38
C ARG A 224 3.69 -26.58 12.28
N SER A 225 3.96 -27.09 11.08
CA SER A 225 4.99 -28.10 10.87
C SER A 225 6.37 -27.54 11.29
N ASN A 226 6.86 -27.95 12.46
CA ASN A 226 8.17 -27.56 13.02
C ASN A 226 9.38 -28.17 12.27
N VAL A 227 9.15 -28.90 11.19
CA VAL A 227 10.24 -29.47 10.38
C VAL A 227 10.57 -28.49 9.28
N ILE A 228 11.52 -27.59 9.56
CA ILE A 228 12.10 -26.70 8.55
C ILE A 228 12.86 -27.59 7.56
N SER A 229 12.36 -27.69 6.33
CA SER A 229 13.15 -28.28 5.26
C SER A 229 14.36 -27.37 5.00
N LYS A 230 15.56 -27.91 5.23
CA LYS A 230 16.83 -27.19 5.02
C LYS A 230 16.96 -26.61 3.60
N ALA A 231 16.23 -27.13 2.62
CA ALA A 231 16.33 -26.68 1.23
C ALA A 231 15.70 -25.29 0.96
N ASN A 232 14.82 -24.78 1.83
CA ASN A 232 14.03 -23.56 1.58
C ASN A 232 14.22 -22.45 2.62
N GLN A 233 15.25 -22.54 3.47
CA GLN A 233 15.47 -21.61 4.56
C GLN A 233 15.95 -20.24 4.06
N LEU A 234 15.31 -19.19 4.58
CA LEU A 234 15.62 -17.79 4.34
C LEU A 234 16.10 -17.11 5.61
N VAL A 235 16.96 -16.10 5.46
CA VAL A 235 17.42 -15.23 6.54
C VAL A 235 17.12 -13.78 6.17
N LEU A 236 16.28 -13.10 6.95
CA LEU A 236 15.94 -11.69 6.76
C LEU A 236 16.64 -10.88 7.83
N VAL A 237 17.48 -9.93 7.45
CA VAL A 237 18.30 -9.13 8.39
C VAL A 237 17.75 -7.72 8.49
N GLN A 238 17.27 -7.34 9.68
CA GLN A 238 16.82 -5.98 10.00
C GLN A 238 17.90 -5.29 10.85
N PRO A 239 18.69 -4.37 10.28
CA PRO A 239 19.82 -3.78 10.99
C PRO A 239 19.41 -2.66 11.97
N ASN A 240 18.30 -1.97 11.71
CA ASN A 240 17.83 -0.82 12.49
C ASN A 240 18.79 0.39 12.48
N ILE A 241 19.34 0.72 11.32
CA ILE A 241 20.22 1.89 11.17
C ILE A 241 19.38 3.16 11.10
N ASP A 242 19.64 4.14 11.98
CA ASP A 242 18.93 5.42 11.95
C ASP A 242 19.10 6.10 10.59
N GLN A 243 17.99 6.60 10.03
CA GLN A 243 17.97 7.24 8.73
C GLN A 243 18.85 8.51 8.65
N LYS A 244 19.04 9.21 9.78
CA LYS A 244 19.90 10.39 9.88
C LYS A 244 21.38 10.03 9.85
N GLU A 245 21.75 8.91 10.50
CA GLU A 245 23.13 8.44 10.57
C GLU A 245 23.57 7.69 9.31
N LYS A 246 22.62 7.14 8.55
CA LYS A 246 22.86 6.22 7.44
C LYS A 246 23.85 6.75 6.39
N TRP A 247 23.85 8.06 6.16
CA TRP A 247 24.70 8.71 5.16
C TRP A 247 25.88 9.49 5.76
N ASP A 248 26.05 9.43 7.09
CA ASP A 248 27.18 10.06 7.77
C ASP A 248 28.49 9.33 7.42
N PRO A 249 29.48 9.99 6.79
CA PRO A 249 30.77 9.40 6.48
C PRO A 249 31.49 8.82 7.69
N ALA A 250 31.33 9.42 8.88
CA ALA A 250 31.98 8.97 10.11
C ALA A 250 31.43 7.62 10.62
N ARG A 251 30.16 7.33 10.32
CA ARG A 251 29.45 6.11 10.76
C ARG A 251 29.52 4.97 9.74
N ARG A 252 30.03 5.24 8.54
CA ARG A 252 30.03 4.31 7.41
C ARG A 252 30.67 2.96 7.75
N ALA A 253 31.85 2.96 8.37
CA ALA A 253 32.57 1.72 8.71
C ALA A 253 31.77 0.89 9.72
N ASP A 254 31.34 1.51 10.82
CA ASP A 254 30.54 0.87 11.88
C ASP A 254 29.25 0.26 11.33
N ILE A 255 28.55 0.97 10.43
CA ILE A 255 27.32 0.48 9.78
C ILE A 255 27.60 -0.79 8.95
N ILE A 256 28.69 -0.78 8.17
CA ILE A 256 29.09 -1.94 7.37
C ILE A 256 29.43 -3.11 8.29
N ASP A 257 30.26 -2.89 9.30
CA ASP A 257 30.69 -3.92 10.24
C ASP A 257 29.52 -4.54 11.00
N ALA A 258 28.63 -3.71 11.55
CA ALA A 258 27.46 -4.17 12.28
C ALA A 258 26.54 -5.07 11.42
N LEU A 259 26.28 -4.70 10.17
CA LEU A 259 25.41 -5.49 9.29
C LEU A 259 26.07 -6.82 8.89
N PHE A 260 27.37 -6.82 8.59
CA PHE A 260 28.11 -8.05 8.32
C PHE A 260 28.19 -8.96 9.56
N ASP A 261 28.43 -8.42 10.75
CA ASP A 261 28.50 -9.19 11.99
C ASP A 261 27.15 -9.81 12.37
N GLN A 262 26.06 -9.07 12.17
CA GLN A 262 24.70 -9.57 12.37
C GLN A 262 24.38 -10.69 11.38
N THR A 263 24.78 -10.53 10.12
CA THR A 263 24.60 -11.54 9.06
C THR A 263 25.45 -12.79 9.34
N HIS A 264 26.70 -12.62 9.74
CA HIS A 264 27.60 -13.71 10.10
C HIS A 264 27.03 -14.55 11.24
N ARG A 265 26.58 -13.91 12.34
CA ARG A 265 25.92 -14.59 13.46
C ARG A 265 24.67 -15.35 13.04
N ALA A 266 23.88 -14.78 12.12
CA ALA A 266 22.69 -15.44 11.60
C ALA A 266 23.03 -16.71 10.82
N ILE A 267 24.03 -16.65 9.93
CA ILE A 267 24.46 -17.78 9.11
C ILE A 267 25.08 -18.89 9.96
N GLN A 268 25.95 -18.55 10.91
CA GLN A 268 26.60 -19.55 11.78
C GLN A 268 25.56 -20.42 12.51
N ASN A 269 24.47 -19.80 12.97
CA ASN A 269 23.38 -20.50 13.63
C ASN A 269 22.45 -21.23 12.65
N ASN A 270 22.51 -20.92 11.35
CA ASN A 270 21.57 -21.38 10.32
C ASN A 270 22.29 -21.71 9.00
N PRO A 271 23.17 -22.72 8.98
CA PRO A 271 24.02 -23.04 7.83
C PRO A 271 23.25 -23.57 6.62
N ALA A 272 21.95 -23.86 6.78
CA ALA A 272 21.07 -24.30 5.70
C ALA A 272 20.45 -23.14 4.90
N ALA A 273 20.69 -21.88 5.29
CA ALA A 273 20.16 -20.71 4.61
C ALA A 273 20.62 -20.66 3.14
N ARG A 274 19.66 -20.55 2.22
CA ARG A 274 19.93 -20.45 0.77
C ARG A 274 19.82 -19.04 0.24
N LEU A 275 19.04 -18.20 0.90
CA LEU A 275 18.87 -16.80 0.54
C LEU A 275 18.85 -15.92 1.78
N ILE A 276 19.72 -14.92 1.78
CA ILE A 276 19.78 -13.85 2.76
C ILE A 276 19.20 -12.60 2.11
N VAL A 277 18.38 -11.86 2.84
CA VAL A 277 17.78 -10.63 2.35
C VAL A 277 18.13 -9.46 3.27
N TRP A 278 18.72 -8.43 2.68
CA TRP A 278 19.01 -7.14 3.31
C TRP A 278 18.02 -6.06 2.80
N PRO A 279 17.80 -4.98 3.58
CA PRO A 279 16.82 -3.96 3.26
C PRO A 279 17.23 -3.05 2.08
N GLU A 280 16.38 -2.05 1.81
CA GLU A 280 16.64 -1.02 0.78
C GLU A 280 17.86 -0.15 1.14
N ALA A 281 18.73 0.05 0.14
CA ALA A 281 20.00 0.77 0.29
C ALA A 281 20.73 0.36 1.58
N ALA A 282 20.95 -0.95 1.79
CA ALA A 282 21.35 -1.49 3.08
C ALA A 282 22.66 -0.90 3.61
N LEU A 283 23.59 -0.62 2.69
CA LEU A 283 24.89 0.00 2.99
C LEU A 283 25.03 1.32 2.22
N PRO A 284 25.73 2.33 2.79
CA PRO A 284 26.00 3.60 2.14
C PRO A 284 27.20 3.50 1.17
N LEU A 285 27.10 2.58 0.20
CA LEU A 285 28.12 2.25 -0.81
C LEU A 285 27.46 1.97 -2.16
N TYR A 286 28.21 2.18 -3.25
CA TYR A 286 27.90 1.58 -4.56
C TYR A 286 28.44 0.15 -4.56
N LEU A 287 27.56 -0.83 -4.30
CA LEU A 287 27.99 -2.22 -4.06
C LEU A 287 28.65 -2.85 -5.30
N ASP A 288 28.12 -2.54 -6.48
CA ASP A 288 28.61 -3.02 -7.77
C ASP A 288 29.98 -2.46 -8.17
N GLU A 289 30.43 -1.38 -7.53
CA GLU A 289 31.76 -0.80 -7.73
C GLU A 289 32.77 -1.22 -6.64
N SER A 290 32.31 -1.87 -5.57
CA SER A 290 33.13 -2.15 -4.38
C SER A 290 33.73 -3.56 -4.41
N THR A 291 35.00 -3.66 -4.82
CA THR A 291 35.75 -4.93 -4.74
C THR A 291 35.92 -5.43 -3.30
N THR A 292 36.02 -4.51 -2.33
CA THR A 292 36.09 -4.84 -0.89
C THR A 292 34.80 -5.49 -0.42
N PHE A 293 33.64 -4.98 -0.85
CA PHE A 293 32.34 -5.58 -0.54
C PHE A 293 32.26 -7.01 -1.09
N ALA A 294 32.55 -7.19 -2.38
CA ALA A 294 32.52 -8.51 -3.03
C ALA A 294 33.44 -9.52 -2.33
N LYS A 295 34.67 -9.14 -1.99
CA LYS A 295 35.62 -10.01 -1.26
C LYS A 295 35.13 -10.34 0.15
N ARG A 296 34.61 -9.36 0.88
CA ARG A 296 34.07 -9.58 2.24
C ARG A 296 32.85 -10.49 2.21
N LEU A 297 31.99 -10.33 1.21
CA LEU A 297 30.84 -11.20 0.99
C LEU A 297 31.28 -12.64 0.71
N ALA A 298 32.25 -12.82 -0.20
CA ALA A 298 32.80 -14.13 -0.57
C ALA A 298 33.48 -14.86 0.60
N GLY A 299 34.07 -14.12 1.54
CA GLY A 299 34.67 -14.68 2.76
C GLY A 299 33.64 -15.05 3.84
N LEU A 300 32.41 -14.56 3.75
CA LEU A 300 31.39 -14.69 4.80
C LEU A 300 30.24 -15.64 4.41
N LEU A 301 29.82 -15.65 3.14
CA LEU A 301 28.73 -16.49 2.68
C LEU A 301 29.20 -17.90 2.28
N PRO A 302 28.44 -18.95 2.63
CA PRO A 302 28.59 -20.25 1.99
C PRO A 302 28.37 -20.12 0.47
N ARG A 303 29.06 -20.96 -0.32
CA ARG A 303 29.00 -20.90 -1.80
C ARG A 303 27.59 -21.08 -2.38
N ASP A 304 26.75 -21.83 -1.70
CA ASP A 304 25.37 -22.15 -2.09
C ASP A 304 24.33 -21.21 -1.45
N THR A 305 24.77 -20.13 -0.81
CA THR A 305 23.92 -19.08 -0.27
C THR A 305 24.03 -17.82 -1.13
N SER A 306 22.90 -17.22 -1.48
CA SER A 306 22.85 -15.92 -2.17
C SER A 306 22.45 -14.79 -1.23
N LEU A 307 22.90 -13.57 -1.52
CA LEU A 307 22.45 -12.34 -0.88
C LEU A 307 21.62 -11.52 -1.87
N LEU A 308 20.39 -11.19 -1.50
CA LEU A 308 19.60 -10.16 -2.16
C LEU A 308 19.60 -8.90 -1.29
N THR A 309 20.05 -7.77 -1.83
CA THR A 309 20.16 -6.52 -1.07
C THR A 309 19.70 -5.34 -1.90
N GLY A 310 19.08 -4.35 -1.24
CA GLY A 310 18.89 -3.04 -1.84
C GLY A 310 20.21 -2.26 -1.87
N ALA A 311 20.45 -1.52 -2.95
CA ALA A 311 21.67 -0.75 -3.17
C ALA A 311 21.39 0.50 -4.01
N ILE A 312 22.23 1.52 -3.85
CA ILE A 312 22.30 2.61 -4.83
C ILE A 312 23.24 2.15 -5.94
N ARG A 313 22.80 2.33 -7.19
CA ARG A 313 23.60 2.10 -8.39
C ARG A 313 23.78 3.41 -9.12
N ARG A 314 24.90 3.58 -9.82
CA ARG A 314 25.08 4.68 -10.76
C ARG A 314 25.56 4.19 -12.11
N THR A 315 25.25 4.96 -13.15
CA THR A 315 25.83 4.80 -14.48
C THR A 315 26.43 6.13 -14.89
N ILE A 316 27.68 6.11 -15.33
CA ILE A 316 28.41 7.30 -15.76
C ILE A 316 28.53 7.24 -17.28
N ASP A 317 27.84 8.14 -17.95
CA ASP A 317 27.95 8.40 -19.40
C ASP A 317 28.79 9.68 -19.61
N ALA A 318 29.27 9.92 -20.83
CA ALA A 318 30.22 11.01 -21.11
C ALA A 318 29.79 12.41 -20.65
N ASN A 319 28.48 12.68 -20.56
CA ASN A 319 27.92 13.97 -20.18
C ASN A 319 26.90 13.89 -19.02
N ASP A 320 26.64 12.70 -18.45
CA ASP A 320 25.57 12.53 -17.46
C ASP A 320 25.87 11.40 -16.48
N THR A 321 25.47 11.57 -15.23
CA THR A 321 25.54 10.54 -14.20
C THR A 321 24.13 10.26 -13.69
N ARG A 322 23.66 9.04 -13.95
CA ARG A 322 22.32 8.61 -13.52
C ARG A 322 22.42 7.73 -12.30
N TYR A 323 21.56 7.98 -11.32
CA TYR A 323 21.48 7.21 -10.09
C TYR A 323 20.20 6.36 -10.08
N PHE A 324 20.28 5.14 -9.57
CA PHE A 324 19.16 4.21 -9.48
C PHE A 324 19.07 3.64 -8.06
N ASN A 325 17.85 3.54 -7.55
CA ASN A 325 17.57 2.75 -6.36
C ASN A 325 17.30 1.31 -6.82
N SER A 326 18.11 0.35 -6.39
CA SER A 326 18.19 -0.96 -7.05
C SER A 326 18.13 -2.10 -6.05
N VAL A 327 17.76 -3.28 -6.53
CA VAL A 327 17.97 -4.56 -5.85
C VAL A 327 19.03 -5.33 -6.62
N MET A 328 20.00 -5.87 -5.90
CA MET A 328 21.09 -6.66 -6.46
C MET A 328 21.10 -8.06 -5.83
N LEU A 329 21.25 -9.08 -6.68
CA LEU A 329 21.46 -10.46 -6.28
C LEU A 329 22.93 -10.81 -6.42
N TRP A 330 23.53 -11.26 -5.32
CA TRP A 330 24.92 -11.68 -5.24
C TRP A 330 25.01 -13.16 -4.89
N SER A 331 25.96 -13.86 -5.51
CA SER A 331 26.31 -15.23 -5.15
C SER A 331 27.21 -15.28 -3.91
N GLY A 332 27.31 -16.48 -3.33
CA GLY A 332 28.16 -16.72 -2.15
C GLY A 332 29.66 -16.58 -2.42
N ASP A 333 30.11 -16.62 -3.68
CA ASP A 333 31.49 -16.32 -4.09
C ASP A 333 31.72 -14.84 -4.43
N GLY A 334 30.74 -13.97 -4.17
CA GLY A 334 30.86 -12.52 -4.32
C GLY A 334 30.64 -12.00 -5.75
N GLN A 335 30.05 -12.79 -6.65
CA GLN A 335 29.69 -12.33 -7.99
C GLN A 335 28.31 -11.68 -8.01
N LEU A 336 28.17 -10.59 -8.77
CA LEU A 336 26.87 -9.96 -9.03
C LEU A 336 26.13 -10.78 -10.10
N LEU A 337 25.02 -11.40 -9.72
CA LEU A 337 24.23 -12.27 -10.60
C LEU A 337 23.13 -11.53 -11.34
N ALA A 338 22.48 -10.55 -10.68
CA ALA A 338 21.39 -9.79 -11.27
C ALA A 338 21.20 -8.43 -10.59
N THR A 339 20.67 -7.47 -11.35
CA THR A 339 20.28 -6.15 -10.86
C THR A 339 18.89 -5.78 -11.37
N ARG A 340 18.07 -5.19 -10.51
CA ARG A 340 16.76 -4.62 -10.84
C ARG A 340 16.61 -3.22 -10.28
N ASP A 341 16.52 -2.25 -11.17
CA ASP A 341 16.32 -0.85 -10.81
C ASP A 341 14.83 -0.61 -10.47
N LYS A 342 14.56 0.18 -9.44
CA LYS A 342 13.22 0.63 -9.03
C LYS A 342 12.54 1.35 -10.18
N THR A 343 11.28 1.00 -10.42
CA THR A 343 10.53 1.43 -11.60
C THR A 343 9.36 2.34 -11.27
N HIS A 344 8.98 2.45 -10.00
CA HIS A 344 8.03 3.45 -9.50
C HIS A 344 8.69 4.30 -8.41
N LEU A 345 9.06 5.52 -8.77
CA LEU A 345 9.71 6.44 -7.86
C LEU A 345 8.69 7.20 -6.99
N VAL A 346 9.12 7.60 -5.80
CA VAL A 346 8.33 8.43 -4.88
C VAL A 346 8.39 9.89 -5.31
N PRO A 347 7.27 10.55 -5.66
CA PRO A 347 7.25 11.97 -5.99
C PRO A 347 7.72 12.83 -4.81
N PHE A 348 8.51 13.86 -5.08
CA PHE A 348 9.18 14.77 -4.12
C PHE A 348 10.21 14.11 -3.19
N GLY A 349 10.16 12.80 -2.99
CA GLY A 349 11.17 12.03 -2.27
C GLY A 349 12.38 11.69 -3.13
N GLU A 350 12.14 10.98 -4.24
CA GLU A 350 13.17 10.43 -5.12
C GLU A 350 13.35 11.23 -6.41
N TYR A 351 12.33 11.99 -6.83
CA TYR A 351 12.38 12.88 -7.98
C TYR A 351 11.45 14.08 -7.77
N LEU A 352 11.68 15.18 -8.50
CA LEU A 352 10.76 16.31 -8.53
C LEU A 352 9.83 16.23 -9.75
N PRO A 353 8.49 16.25 -9.57
CA PRO A 353 7.57 16.48 -10.69
C PRO A 353 7.91 17.81 -11.37
N PHE A 354 7.94 17.85 -12.72
CA PHE A 354 8.37 19.05 -13.46
C PHE A 354 9.74 19.60 -13.00
N GLN A 355 10.70 18.69 -12.80
CA GLN A 355 11.99 18.94 -12.15
C GLN A 355 12.66 20.27 -12.51
N ARG A 356 12.83 20.58 -13.80
CA ARG A 356 13.45 21.84 -14.26
C ARG A 356 12.78 23.10 -13.68
N VAL A 357 11.45 23.08 -13.57
CA VAL A 357 10.66 24.23 -13.06
C VAL A 357 10.79 24.33 -11.55
N LEU A 358 10.68 23.21 -10.84
CA LEU A 358 10.75 23.19 -9.38
C LEU A 358 12.18 23.47 -8.86
N GLU A 359 13.21 22.97 -9.55
CA GLU A 359 14.60 23.29 -9.24
C GLU A 359 14.91 24.76 -9.50
N ALA A 360 14.35 25.37 -10.56
CA ALA A 360 14.54 26.80 -10.87
C ALA A 360 13.98 27.74 -9.79
N ILE A 361 12.96 27.31 -9.03
CA ILE A 361 12.42 28.04 -7.88
C ILE A 361 13.05 27.61 -6.54
N GLY A 362 14.12 26.81 -6.59
CA GLY A 362 14.93 26.44 -5.42
C GLY A 362 14.49 25.17 -4.69
N LEU A 363 13.50 24.42 -5.18
CA LEU A 363 13.08 23.16 -4.55
C LEU A 363 14.06 22.03 -4.87
N ARG A 364 14.21 21.11 -3.90
CA ARG A 364 15.02 19.90 -4.01
C ARG A 364 14.23 18.72 -3.45
N GLN A 365 14.46 17.54 -4.01
CA GLN A 365 13.95 16.27 -3.49
C GLN A 365 14.58 15.92 -2.13
N LEU A 366 13.88 15.09 -1.34
CA LEU A 366 14.31 14.72 0.01
C LEU A 366 15.57 13.84 0.03
N THR A 367 15.80 13.06 -1.02
CA THR A 367 17.06 12.32 -1.15
C THR A 367 18.20 13.29 -1.47
N GLN A 368 19.32 13.21 -0.75
CA GLN A 368 20.47 14.11 -0.93
C GLN A 368 21.20 13.99 -2.29
N LEU A 369 20.73 13.12 -3.19
CA LEU A 369 21.24 13.01 -4.56
C LEU A 369 20.66 14.14 -5.42
N ARG A 370 21.49 15.12 -5.81
CA ARG A 370 21.12 16.13 -6.82
C ARG A 370 20.71 15.44 -8.13
N GLY A 371 19.66 15.94 -8.78
CA GLY A 371 19.07 15.31 -9.97
C GLY A 371 18.07 14.17 -9.68
N GLY A 372 18.12 13.57 -8.49
CA GLY A 372 17.20 12.50 -8.08
C GLY A 372 17.54 11.14 -8.68
N TYR A 373 16.68 10.16 -8.44
CA TYR A 373 16.79 8.84 -9.04
C TYR A 373 16.17 8.78 -10.43
N THR A 374 16.76 7.94 -11.28
CA THR A 374 16.22 7.54 -12.58
C THR A 374 15.37 6.28 -12.41
N SER A 375 14.23 6.22 -13.11
CA SER A 375 13.36 5.05 -13.09
C SER A 375 13.92 3.93 -13.96
N GLY A 376 13.92 2.71 -13.45
CA GLY A 376 14.12 1.49 -14.23
C GLY A 376 12.95 1.20 -15.19
N HIS A 377 13.18 0.26 -16.11
CA HIS A 377 12.19 -0.20 -17.09
C HIS A 377 11.94 -1.70 -17.05
N ASP A 378 12.90 -2.50 -16.57
CA ASP A 378 12.79 -3.96 -16.49
C ASP A 378 11.91 -4.38 -15.30
N ARG A 379 10.92 -5.23 -15.57
CA ARG A 379 9.98 -5.78 -14.58
C ARG A 379 10.02 -7.31 -14.53
N THR A 380 11.01 -7.92 -15.18
CA THR A 380 11.15 -9.38 -15.18
C THR A 380 11.65 -9.85 -13.81
N PRO A 381 11.13 -10.97 -13.28
CA PRO A 381 11.61 -11.52 -12.03
C PRO A 381 13.11 -11.85 -12.07
N ILE A 382 13.77 -11.79 -10.92
CA ILE A 382 15.13 -12.30 -10.73
C ILE A 382 15.05 -13.81 -10.54
N THR A 383 15.86 -14.57 -11.26
CA THR A 383 15.98 -16.03 -11.07
C THR A 383 17.15 -16.31 -10.12
N LEU A 384 16.88 -17.04 -9.04
CA LEU A 384 17.88 -17.51 -8.09
C LEU A 384 18.68 -18.68 -8.68
N PRO A 385 19.88 -18.99 -8.16
CA PRO A 385 20.66 -20.16 -8.59
C PRO A 385 19.93 -21.50 -8.47
N ASP A 386 18.97 -21.60 -7.54
CA ASP A 386 18.13 -22.79 -7.35
C ASP A 386 16.93 -22.88 -8.31
N GLY A 387 16.80 -21.93 -9.25
CA GLY A 387 15.76 -21.87 -10.27
C GLY A 387 14.47 -21.16 -9.83
N ARG A 388 14.29 -20.84 -8.54
CA ARG A 388 13.14 -20.06 -8.07
C ARG A 388 13.21 -18.63 -8.57
N ARG A 389 12.05 -18.02 -8.80
CA ARG A 389 11.92 -16.64 -9.27
C ARG A 389 11.37 -15.74 -8.18
N LEU A 390 12.00 -14.59 -7.98
CA LEU A 390 11.50 -13.54 -7.08
C LEU A 390 11.16 -12.28 -7.85
N ASN A 391 10.05 -11.63 -7.50
CA ASN A 391 9.70 -10.31 -8.00
C ASN A 391 10.11 -9.25 -6.97
N PRO A 392 11.16 -8.46 -7.22
CA PRO A 392 11.59 -7.43 -6.29
C PRO A 392 10.67 -6.21 -6.36
N LEU A 393 10.27 -5.72 -5.20
CA LEU A 393 9.47 -4.51 -5.01
C LEU A 393 10.26 -3.57 -4.10
N VAL A 394 10.73 -2.43 -4.59
CA VAL A 394 11.50 -1.50 -3.76
C VAL A 394 10.55 -0.56 -3.05
N CYS A 395 10.49 -0.68 -1.73
CA CYS A 395 9.80 0.24 -0.84
C CYS A 395 8.35 0.50 -1.28
N TYR A 396 8.05 1.74 -1.66
CA TYR A 396 6.76 2.25 -2.12
C TYR A 396 6.12 1.43 -3.26
N GLU A 397 6.88 0.67 -4.05
CA GLU A 397 6.31 -0.18 -5.12
C GLU A 397 5.30 -1.22 -4.60
N ALA A 398 5.45 -1.67 -3.34
CA ALA A 398 4.59 -2.70 -2.75
C ALA A 398 3.12 -2.27 -2.58
N ILE A 399 2.81 -0.97 -2.58
CA ILE A 399 1.42 -0.51 -2.44
C ILE A 399 0.64 -0.56 -3.77
N PHE A 400 1.30 -0.83 -4.89
CA PHE A 400 0.67 -0.86 -6.22
C PHE A 400 0.39 -2.30 -6.68
N PRO A 401 -0.88 -2.68 -6.95
CA PRO A 401 -1.23 -4.04 -7.35
C PRO A 401 -0.49 -4.52 -8.60
N TYR A 402 -0.39 -3.64 -9.61
CA TYR A 402 0.22 -3.97 -10.90
C TYR A 402 1.74 -4.17 -10.84
N ARG A 403 2.40 -3.78 -9.74
CA ARG A 403 3.84 -4.01 -9.52
C ARG A 403 4.12 -5.43 -9.01
N ALA A 404 3.18 -6.01 -8.27
CA ALA A 404 3.34 -7.36 -7.75
C ALA A 404 3.12 -8.45 -8.81
N ALA A 405 2.46 -8.12 -9.92
CA ALA A 405 2.32 -9.01 -11.07
C ALA A 405 3.58 -8.94 -11.96
N ALA A 406 4.12 -10.10 -12.35
CA ALA A 406 5.28 -10.21 -13.23
C ALA A 406 5.15 -11.44 -14.15
N THR A 407 5.83 -11.38 -15.30
CA THR A 407 5.89 -12.45 -16.29
C THR A 407 7.37 -12.76 -16.60
N PRO A 408 7.83 -14.01 -16.51
CA PRO A 408 7.12 -15.20 -16.01
C PRO A 408 6.60 -15.04 -14.57
N ARG A 409 5.62 -15.85 -14.16
CA ARG A 409 5.09 -15.76 -12.79
C ARG A 409 6.21 -16.06 -11.78
N PRO A 410 6.40 -15.22 -10.75
CA PRO A 410 7.38 -15.48 -9.70
C PRO A 410 6.87 -16.51 -8.68
N ASP A 411 7.79 -17.05 -7.88
CA ASP A 411 7.52 -17.94 -6.75
C ASP A 411 7.37 -17.17 -5.43
N MET A 412 7.92 -15.95 -5.36
CA MET A 412 7.79 -15.08 -4.19
C MET A 412 7.85 -13.58 -4.57
N LEU A 413 7.25 -12.75 -3.72
CA LEU A 413 7.44 -11.30 -3.73
C LEU A 413 8.53 -10.96 -2.71
N VAL A 414 9.48 -10.09 -3.08
CA VAL A 414 10.49 -9.61 -2.13
C VAL A 414 10.42 -8.10 -2.05
N ASN A 415 10.11 -7.58 -0.88
CA ASN A 415 10.03 -6.15 -0.64
C ASN A 415 11.17 -5.68 0.24
N VAL A 416 12.18 -5.07 -0.38
CA VAL A 416 13.26 -4.38 0.34
C VAL A 416 12.85 -2.93 0.56
N THR A 417 12.90 -2.44 1.80
CA THR A 417 12.35 -1.12 2.13
C THR A 417 13.11 -0.42 3.24
N ASN A 418 13.04 0.91 3.24
CA ASN A 418 13.56 1.76 4.28
C ASN A 418 12.45 2.68 4.81
N ASP A 419 11.64 2.17 5.74
CA ASP A 419 10.58 2.96 6.38
C ASP A 419 11.11 4.00 7.38
N GLY A 420 12.43 4.18 7.50
CA GLY A 420 13.02 5.23 8.35
C GLY A 420 12.53 6.64 7.99
N TRP A 421 12.15 6.85 6.73
CA TRP A 421 11.49 8.08 6.25
C TRP A 421 10.13 8.34 6.89
N PHE A 422 9.46 7.32 7.44
CA PHE A 422 8.13 7.44 8.03
C PHE A 422 8.17 7.54 9.56
N GLY A 423 9.36 7.39 10.17
CA GLY A 423 9.57 7.44 11.61
C GLY A 423 8.83 6.34 12.38
N THR A 424 8.91 6.40 13.71
CA THR A 424 8.17 5.51 14.62
C THR A 424 6.71 5.96 14.71
N SER A 425 5.94 5.70 13.64
CA SER A 425 4.59 6.23 13.45
C SER A 425 3.62 5.18 12.88
N ALA A 426 2.42 5.61 12.45
CA ALA A 426 1.46 4.72 11.78
C ALA A 426 1.89 4.29 10.36
N GLY A 427 2.75 5.08 9.68
CA GLY A 427 3.15 4.87 8.28
C GLY A 427 3.71 3.46 8.00
N PRO A 428 4.74 2.98 8.73
CA PRO A 428 5.33 1.65 8.53
C PRO A 428 4.31 0.51 8.68
N TYR A 429 3.38 0.61 9.65
CA TYR A 429 2.33 -0.40 9.84
C TYR A 429 1.31 -0.41 8.69
N GLN A 430 0.93 0.78 8.21
CA GLN A 430 0.05 0.92 7.05
C GLN A 430 0.73 0.41 5.76
N HIS A 431 2.04 0.63 5.63
CA HIS A 431 2.85 0.13 4.52
C HIS A 431 2.90 -1.40 4.51
N LEU A 432 3.20 -2.04 5.65
CA LEU A 432 3.17 -3.50 5.79
C LEU A 432 1.78 -4.09 5.46
N ALA A 433 0.70 -3.47 5.95
CA ALA A 433 -0.65 -3.94 5.70
C ALA A 433 -0.98 -3.94 4.19
N GLN A 434 -0.57 -2.88 3.47
CA GLN A 434 -0.74 -2.81 2.01
C GLN A 434 0.14 -3.80 1.26
N ALA A 435 1.41 -3.96 1.66
CA ALA A 435 2.30 -4.95 1.06
C ALA A 435 1.75 -6.37 1.24
N SER A 436 1.21 -6.69 2.42
CA SER A 436 0.60 -8.00 2.73
C SER A 436 -0.60 -8.33 1.83
N LEU A 437 -1.34 -7.31 1.37
CA LEU A 437 -2.43 -7.51 0.41
C LEU A 437 -1.93 -8.02 -0.95
N ARG A 438 -0.70 -7.68 -1.36
CA ARG A 438 -0.09 -8.22 -2.59
C ARG A 438 0.12 -9.72 -2.51
N ALA A 439 0.49 -10.22 -1.32
CA ALA A 439 0.65 -11.66 -1.08
C ALA A 439 -0.67 -12.40 -1.33
N VAL A 440 -1.78 -11.87 -0.77
CA VAL A 440 -3.13 -12.43 -0.94
C VAL A 440 -3.63 -12.30 -2.38
N GLU A 441 -3.41 -11.14 -3.01
CA GLU A 441 -3.80 -10.88 -4.39
C GLU A 441 -3.14 -11.82 -5.38
N GLN A 442 -1.83 -12.07 -5.24
CA GLN A 442 -1.08 -12.91 -6.17
C GLN A 442 -1.08 -14.40 -5.78
N GLY A 443 -1.46 -14.70 -4.54
CA GLY A 443 -1.29 -16.03 -3.96
C GLY A 443 0.18 -16.40 -3.84
N LEU A 444 1.02 -15.45 -3.44
CA LEU A 444 2.48 -15.61 -3.34
C LEU A 444 2.94 -15.23 -1.94
N PRO A 445 3.95 -15.91 -1.38
CA PRO A 445 4.61 -15.44 -0.17
C PRO A 445 5.26 -14.07 -0.41
N LEU A 446 5.27 -13.24 0.62
CA LEU A 446 5.96 -11.96 0.67
C LEU A 446 7.09 -12.02 1.70
N VAL A 447 8.31 -11.80 1.23
CA VAL A 447 9.52 -11.61 2.04
C VAL A 447 9.76 -10.10 2.12
N ARG A 448 9.41 -9.47 3.25
CA ARG A 448 9.62 -8.03 3.46
C ARG A 448 10.77 -7.80 4.44
N VAL A 449 11.77 -7.05 4.00
CA VAL A 449 12.92 -6.65 4.84
C VAL A 449 13.03 -5.13 4.88
N ALA A 450 12.81 -4.59 6.07
CA ALA A 450 12.89 -3.17 6.36
C ALA A 450 14.19 -2.83 7.08
N ASN A 451 14.71 -1.60 6.90
CA ASN A 451 15.84 -1.10 7.68
C ASN A 451 15.45 -0.89 9.17
N THR A 452 14.60 0.11 9.43
CA THR A 452 14.04 0.40 10.77
C THR A 452 12.54 0.11 10.85
N GLY A 453 11.89 -0.22 9.72
CA GLY A 453 10.47 -0.54 9.62
C GLY A 453 10.09 -1.91 10.21
N VAL A 454 8.93 -2.41 9.83
CA VAL A 454 8.51 -3.78 10.19
C VAL A 454 8.94 -4.75 9.09
N SER A 455 9.90 -5.64 9.39
CA SER A 455 10.21 -6.79 8.55
C SER A 455 9.26 -7.94 8.85
N ALA A 456 8.81 -8.64 7.81
CA ALA A 456 7.86 -9.74 7.95
C ALA A 456 8.01 -10.76 6.82
N LEU A 457 7.79 -12.03 7.17
CA LEU A 457 7.49 -13.09 6.21
C LEU A 457 5.98 -13.35 6.26
N VAL A 458 5.31 -13.22 5.12
CA VAL A 458 3.85 -13.36 5.00
C VAL A 458 3.55 -14.43 3.95
N ASP A 459 2.63 -15.35 4.22
CA ASP A 459 2.25 -16.38 3.24
C ASP A 459 1.25 -15.87 2.18
N GLY A 460 0.92 -16.70 1.19
CA GLY A 460 -0.06 -16.36 0.13
C GLY A 460 -1.51 -16.16 0.61
N PHE A 461 -1.80 -16.36 1.90
CA PHE A 461 -3.07 -16.04 2.54
C PHE A 461 -3.00 -14.77 3.39
N GLY A 462 -1.85 -14.10 3.45
CA GLY A 462 -1.67 -12.88 4.25
C GLY A 462 -1.43 -13.16 5.74
N ARG A 463 -1.11 -14.40 6.12
CA ARG A 463 -0.73 -14.75 7.50
C ARG A 463 0.74 -14.43 7.72
N THR A 464 1.05 -13.73 8.80
CA THR A 464 2.43 -13.47 9.22
C THR A 464 3.04 -14.74 9.81
N VAL A 465 4.12 -15.23 9.19
CA VAL A 465 4.90 -16.39 9.61
C VAL A 465 5.99 -15.99 10.61
N GLY A 466 6.65 -14.86 10.36
CA GLY A 466 7.66 -14.27 11.25
C GLY A 466 7.70 -12.75 11.08
N GLN A 467 8.07 -12.03 12.14
CA GLN A 467 8.08 -10.57 12.14
C GLN A 467 9.15 -10.02 13.11
N ILE A 468 9.78 -8.90 12.72
CA ILE A 468 10.55 -8.04 13.62
C ILE A 468 9.81 -6.70 13.73
N GLY A 469 9.70 -6.17 14.95
CA GLY A 469 8.97 -4.93 15.21
C GLY A 469 9.62 -3.69 14.62
N LEU A 470 8.86 -2.60 14.63
CA LEU A 470 9.34 -1.27 14.25
C LEU A 470 10.46 -0.82 15.21
N ALA A 471 11.52 -0.22 14.64
CA ALA A 471 12.69 0.28 15.36
C ALA A 471 13.44 -0.76 16.19
N GLN A 472 13.43 -2.04 15.77
CA GLN A 472 14.16 -3.13 16.42
C GLN A 472 15.25 -3.69 15.50
N SER A 473 16.40 -4.07 16.03
CA SER A 473 17.39 -4.85 15.28
C SER A 473 17.13 -6.35 15.51
N GLY A 474 17.22 -7.16 14.45
CA GLY A 474 16.98 -8.59 14.58
C GLY A 474 17.10 -9.37 13.28
N VAL A 475 16.88 -10.68 13.37
CA VAL A 475 16.92 -11.59 12.23
C VAL A 475 15.71 -12.52 12.26
N ILE A 476 15.04 -12.70 11.12
CA ILE A 476 14.03 -13.75 10.93
C ILE A 476 14.70 -14.89 10.20
N VAL A 477 14.59 -16.10 10.76
CA VAL A 477 14.96 -17.33 10.07
C VAL A 477 13.70 -18.17 9.92
N ALA A 478 13.33 -18.45 8.69
CA ALA A 478 12.10 -19.18 8.40
C ALA A 478 12.19 -19.90 7.05
N GLU A 479 11.34 -20.91 6.89
CA GLU A 479 11.15 -21.53 5.59
C GLU A 479 10.26 -20.65 4.72
N LEU A 480 10.61 -20.50 3.43
CA LEU A 480 9.73 -19.84 2.47
C LEU A 480 8.40 -20.62 2.34
N PRO A 481 7.24 -20.00 2.62
CA PRO A 481 5.95 -20.65 2.40
C PRO A 481 5.76 -20.93 0.91
N PRO A 482 5.17 -22.07 0.52
CA PRO A 482 4.97 -22.37 -0.89
C PRO A 482 4.01 -21.36 -1.55
N PRO A 483 4.24 -20.97 -2.82
CA PRO A 483 3.27 -20.19 -3.57
C PRO A 483 1.98 -20.99 -3.79
N LEU A 484 0.84 -20.30 -3.75
CA LEU A 484 -0.45 -20.88 -4.11
C LEU A 484 -0.59 -20.90 -5.64
N HIS A 485 -1.62 -21.62 -6.11
CA HIS A 485 -2.08 -21.44 -7.49
C HIS A 485 -2.46 -19.97 -7.75
N PRO A 486 -2.27 -19.47 -8.99
CA PRO A 486 -2.64 -18.11 -9.35
C PRO A 486 -4.11 -17.87 -9.00
N THR A 487 -4.37 -16.83 -8.20
CA THR A 487 -5.71 -16.41 -7.79
C THR A 487 -6.52 -15.91 -8.99
N THR A 488 -7.81 -15.64 -8.80
CA THR A 488 -8.60 -15.01 -9.87
C THR A 488 -8.05 -13.62 -10.20
N PHE A 489 -7.71 -12.83 -9.18
CA PHE A 489 -7.10 -11.52 -9.37
C PHE A 489 -5.76 -11.60 -10.11
N ALA A 490 -4.91 -12.57 -9.80
CA ALA A 490 -3.63 -12.76 -10.50
C ALA A 490 -3.82 -13.08 -11.99
N ARG A 491 -4.94 -13.71 -12.38
CA ARG A 491 -5.24 -14.10 -13.77
C ARG A 491 -5.89 -12.99 -14.57
N VAL A 492 -6.86 -12.28 -14.00
CA VAL A 492 -7.71 -11.31 -14.72
C VAL A 492 -7.60 -9.88 -14.21
N GLY A 493 -6.74 -9.62 -13.23
CA GLY A 493 -6.54 -8.32 -12.61
C GLY A 493 -7.85 -7.72 -12.08
N HIS A 494 -8.12 -6.47 -12.46
CA HIS A 494 -9.33 -5.75 -12.05
C HIS A 494 -10.60 -6.13 -12.85
N GLY A 495 -10.59 -7.20 -13.65
CA GLY A 495 -11.73 -7.65 -14.46
C GLY A 495 -13.05 -7.77 -13.67
N PRO A 496 -13.10 -8.45 -12.50
CA PRO A 496 -14.32 -8.55 -11.69
C PRO A 496 -14.80 -7.19 -11.17
N TYR A 497 -13.89 -6.29 -10.79
CA TYR A 497 -14.22 -4.93 -10.40
C TYR A 497 -14.82 -4.14 -11.58
N ALA A 498 -14.22 -4.27 -12.77
CA ALA A 498 -14.74 -3.65 -14.00
C ALA A 498 -16.14 -4.19 -14.38
N LEU A 499 -16.42 -5.48 -14.15
CA LEU A 499 -17.74 -6.05 -14.39
C LEU A 499 -18.81 -5.45 -13.48
N ILE A 500 -18.51 -5.23 -12.20
CA ILE A 500 -19.42 -4.54 -11.25
C ILE A 500 -19.76 -3.13 -11.77
N TRP A 501 -18.76 -2.43 -12.32
CA TRP A 501 -18.96 -1.13 -12.97
C TRP A 501 -19.89 -1.21 -14.18
N LEU A 502 -19.64 -2.15 -15.10
CA LEU A 502 -20.45 -2.33 -16.29
C LEU A 502 -21.91 -2.65 -15.96
N ILE A 503 -22.15 -3.55 -15.00
CA ILE A 503 -23.50 -3.88 -14.52
C ILE A 503 -24.18 -2.65 -13.92
N SER A 504 -23.47 -1.89 -13.08
CA SER A 504 -24.01 -0.70 -12.45
C SER A 504 -24.43 0.36 -13.47
N VAL A 505 -23.59 0.61 -14.47
CA VAL A 505 -23.90 1.53 -15.58
C VAL A 505 -25.10 1.02 -16.39
N TRP A 506 -25.14 -0.27 -16.72
CA TRP A 506 -26.26 -0.87 -17.46
C TRP A 506 -27.59 -0.72 -16.70
N VAL A 507 -27.61 -0.97 -15.39
CA VAL A 507 -28.81 -0.79 -14.54
C VAL A 507 -29.29 0.66 -14.57
N LEU A 508 -28.38 1.64 -14.45
CA LEU A 508 -28.73 3.07 -14.49
C LEU A 508 -29.31 3.46 -15.86
N CYS A 509 -28.67 3.03 -16.96
CA CYS A 509 -29.13 3.30 -18.32
C CYS A 509 -30.51 2.68 -18.60
N ARG A 510 -30.72 1.41 -18.23
CA ARG A 510 -32.00 0.71 -18.41
C ARG A 510 -33.13 1.41 -17.64
N ARG A 511 -32.85 1.88 -16.42
CA ARG A 511 -33.82 2.62 -15.61
C ARG A 511 -34.25 3.93 -16.28
N ARG A 512 -33.30 4.69 -16.82
CA ARG A 512 -33.62 5.91 -17.58
C ARG A 512 -34.45 5.61 -18.82
N TYR A 513 -34.10 4.57 -19.57
CA TYR A 513 -34.85 4.19 -20.75
C TYR A 513 -36.31 3.84 -20.41
N ARG A 514 -36.52 3.07 -19.33
CA ARG A 514 -37.87 2.75 -18.84
C ARG A 514 -38.65 4.00 -18.41
N ASN A 515 -38.02 4.92 -17.69
CA ASN A 515 -38.66 6.18 -17.28
C ASN A 515 -38.98 7.11 -18.45
N LYS A 516 -38.33 6.95 -19.62
CA LYS A 516 -38.68 7.69 -20.85
C LYS A 516 -39.88 7.07 -21.58
N LEU A 517 -40.01 5.74 -21.55
CA LEU A 517 -41.08 5.02 -22.26
C LEU A 517 -42.42 5.02 -21.51
N ILE A 518 -42.39 5.11 -20.18
CA ILE A 518 -43.58 5.16 -19.34
C ILE A 518 -43.46 6.40 -18.46
N PRO A 519 -43.91 7.58 -18.91
CA PRO A 519 -44.08 8.73 -18.04
C PRO A 519 -45.09 8.37 -16.94
N ASP A 520 -44.84 8.75 -15.68
CA ASP A 520 -45.85 8.63 -14.60
C ASP A 520 -47.17 9.24 -15.10
N PRO A 521 -48.34 8.57 -14.94
CA PRO A 521 -49.63 9.20 -15.19
C PRO A 521 -49.72 10.44 -14.30
N GLN A 522 -50.03 11.61 -14.89
CA GLN A 522 -50.17 12.87 -14.17
C GLN A 522 -51.27 12.83 -13.12
#